data_AF-A0A2I0JNC5-F1
#
_entry.id   AF-A0A2I0JNC5-F1
#
_cell.length_a   1.000
_cell.length_b   1.000
_cell.length_c   1.000
_cell.angle_alpha   90.00
_cell.angle_beta   90.00
_cell.angle_gamma   90.00
#
_symmetry.space_group_name_H-M   'P 1'
#
loop_
_entity.id
_entity.type
_entity.pdbx_description
1 polymer ?
#
loop_
_entity_poly.entity_id
_entity_poly.type
_entity_poly.pdbx_seq_one_letter_code
_entity_poly.pdbx_strand_id
1 'polypeptide(L)'
;MVEKLTYIDEIQCTVLEVKVVEGHGTTIDVVLVNGVLHEGDQIVGPIVTTIRALLTPHPMKELRVKGTYLHHKEIKAAQGIKISAQGLEHAIAGTGLYVVGPDDDIEDVKEAAMEDMKSVGTPICIPQREFIDIGRIASIENNKKPVDTAKKGQKVAIKIVGSNPEEQQKMYGRHFDLEDELVSHISRRSIDILKTNYRDDLSIEEWKLVVKLKSLFKIQ
;
A
#
# COMPACT_ATOMS: atom_id res chain seq x y z
N MET A 1 -16.30 10.17 -26.85
CA MET A 1 -15.02 10.90 -27.00
C MET A 1 -14.12 10.46 -25.85
N VAL A 2 -12.90 10.02 -26.16
CA VAL A 2 -11.97 9.41 -25.19
C VAL A 2 -11.11 10.52 -24.59
N GLU A 3 -11.51 11.05 -23.44
CA GLU A 3 -10.75 12.05 -22.66
C GLU A 3 -9.83 11.42 -21.60
N LYS A 4 -9.75 10.08 -21.50
CA LYS A 4 -9.18 9.39 -20.33
C LYS A 4 -7.77 8.81 -20.49
N LEU A 5 -7.13 8.96 -21.65
CA LEU A 5 -5.81 8.37 -21.94
C LEU A 5 -4.93 9.37 -22.69
N THR A 6 -4.83 10.60 -22.18
CA THR A 6 -3.77 11.51 -22.60
C THR A 6 -2.53 11.17 -21.80
N TYR A 7 -1.41 10.94 -22.48
CA TYR A 7 -0.12 10.72 -21.83
C TYR A 7 0.26 11.97 -21.03
N ILE A 8 0.53 11.78 -19.73
CA ILE A 8 1.02 12.83 -18.83
C ILE A 8 2.49 12.49 -18.54
N ASP A 9 3.35 13.50 -18.51
CA ASP A 9 4.78 13.31 -18.21
C ASP A 9 5.00 12.93 -16.73
N GLU A 10 4.06 13.31 -15.85
CA GLU A 10 4.05 12.89 -14.44
C GLU A 10 3.89 11.39 -14.30
N ILE A 11 4.75 10.81 -13.46
CA ILE A 11 4.75 9.37 -13.21
C ILE A 11 3.55 8.98 -12.38
N GLN A 12 2.80 8.02 -12.91
CA GLN A 12 1.70 7.37 -12.18
C GLN A 12 1.97 5.89 -12.16
N CYS A 13 2.37 5.39 -10.99
CA CYS A 13 2.77 4.01 -10.81
C CYS A 13 2.12 3.45 -9.54
N THR A 14 1.52 2.26 -9.64
CA THR A 14 0.85 1.61 -8.50
C THR A 14 1.41 0.23 -8.25
N VAL A 15 1.71 -0.08 -6.99
CA VAL A 15 2.17 -1.41 -6.57
C VAL A 15 1.02 -2.40 -6.64
N LEU A 16 1.17 -3.49 -7.39
CA LEU A 16 0.21 -4.59 -7.41
C LEU A 16 0.54 -5.64 -6.34
N GLU A 17 1.79 -6.06 -6.26
CA GLU A 17 2.19 -7.14 -5.34
C GLU A 17 3.68 -7.12 -5.02
N VAL A 18 4.05 -7.71 -3.88
CA VAL A 18 5.44 -7.96 -3.48
C VAL A 18 5.77 -9.44 -3.68
N LYS A 19 6.82 -9.74 -4.45
CA LYS A 19 7.30 -11.11 -4.74
C LYS A 19 8.79 -11.26 -4.47
N VAL A 20 9.19 -12.41 -3.94
CA VAL A 20 10.61 -12.82 -3.96
C VAL A 20 10.90 -13.55 -5.27
N VAL A 21 11.92 -13.10 -5.99
CA VAL A 21 12.34 -13.68 -7.27
C VAL A 21 13.80 -14.10 -7.20
N GLU A 22 14.07 -15.33 -7.61
CA GLU A 22 15.41 -15.90 -7.68
C GLU A 22 16.32 -15.03 -8.56
N GLY A 23 17.50 -14.67 -8.05
CA GLY A 23 18.46 -13.78 -8.75
C GLY A 23 18.16 -12.28 -8.64
N HIS A 24 16.96 -11.87 -8.20
CA HIS A 24 16.57 -10.46 -8.08
C HIS A 24 16.18 -10.02 -6.65
N GLY A 25 16.09 -10.97 -5.71
CA GLY A 25 15.70 -10.71 -4.33
C GLY A 25 14.22 -10.34 -4.23
N THR A 26 13.87 -9.45 -3.30
CA THR A 26 12.51 -8.92 -3.22
C THR A 26 12.25 -7.96 -4.37
N THR A 27 11.13 -8.16 -5.05
CA THR A 27 10.66 -7.37 -6.19
C THR A 27 9.22 -6.94 -5.95
N ILE A 28 8.79 -5.92 -6.67
CA ILE A 28 7.39 -5.53 -6.74
C ILE A 28 6.89 -5.62 -8.18
N ASP A 29 5.69 -6.15 -8.35
CA ASP A 29 4.93 -6.01 -9.59
C ASP A 29 4.16 -4.69 -9.50
N VAL A 30 4.29 -3.84 -10.52
CA VAL A 30 3.65 -2.52 -10.55
C VAL A 30 3.01 -2.28 -11.91
N VAL A 31 2.01 -1.40 -11.94
CA VAL A 31 1.44 -0.86 -13.18
C VAL A 31 1.90 0.58 -13.33
N LEU A 32 2.65 0.85 -14.38
CA LEU A 32 3.02 2.20 -14.79
C LEU A 32 1.96 2.68 -15.79
N VAL A 33 1.18 3.70 -15.42
CA VAL A 33 0.08 4.27 -16.21
C VAL A 33 0.55 5.48 -17.03
N ASN A 34 1.40 6.32 -16.45
CA ASN A 34 1.98 7.52 -17.07
C ASN A 34 3.45 7.70 -16.65
N GLY A 35 4.20 8.47 -17.44
CA GLY A 35 5.62 8.77 -17.21
C GLY A 35 6.61 7.68 -17.64
N VAL A 36 7.87 7.87 -17.24
CA VAL A 36 9.01 7.03 -17.60
C VAL A 36 9.82 6.69 -16.35
N LEU A 37 10.15 5.42 -16.16
CA LEU A 37 11.04 4.97 -15.09
C LEU A 37 12.40 4.61 -15.65
N HIS A 38 13.46 4.96 -14.94
CA HIS A 38 14.84 4.63 -15.27
C HIS A 38 15.47 3.76 -14.19
N GLU A 39 16.39 2.89 -14.60
CA GLU A 39 17.29 2.23 -13.67
C GLU A 39 18.15 3.31 -12.96
N GLY A 40 18.17 3.28 -11.62
CA GLY A 40 18.84 4.30 -10.81
C GLY A 40 17.92 5.40 -10.28
N ASP A 41 16.66 5.48 -10.73
CA ASP A 41 15.69 6.43 -10.16
C ASP A 41 15.47 6.14 -8.68
N GLN A 42 15.42 7.20 -7.87
CA GLN A 42 14.99 7.11 -6.48
C GLN A 42 13.46 7.16 -6.45
N ILE A 43 12.85 6.13 -5.87
CA ILE A 43 11.40 6.02 -5.72
C ILE A 43 10.99 6.17 -4.26
N VAL A 44 9.84 6.80 -4.08
CA VAL A 44 9.20 7.04 -2.79
C VAL A 44 7.80 6.43 -2.82
N GLY A 45 7.44 5.78 -1.72
CA GLY A 45 6.13 5.19 -1.45
C GLY A 45 6.08 4.89 0.05
N PRO A 46 5.64 3.69 0.49
CA PRO A 46 5.85 3.22 1.87
C PRO A 46 7.32 3.12 2.29
N ILE A 47 8.22 3.21 1.32
CA ILE A 47 9.67 3.13 1.44
C ILE A 47 10.31 4.13 0.49
N VAL A 48 11.50 4.60 0.86
CA VAL A 48 12.40 5.34 -0.03
C VAL A 48 13.53 4.40 -0.44
N THR A 49 13.71 4.20 -1.74
CA THR A 49 14.74 3.29 -2.26
C THR A 49 15.14 3.66 -3.68
N THR A 50 16.21 3.07 -4.19
CA THR A 50 16.70 3.29 -5.56
C THR A 50 16.46 2.06 -6.40
N ILE A 51 15.90 2.26 -7.60
CA ILE A 51 15.64 1.20 -8.57
C ILE A 51 16.97 0.58 -9.00
N ARG A 52 17.11 -0.73 -8.79
CA ARG A 52 18.28 -1.51 -9.23
C ARG A 52 18.10 -2.14 -10.59
N ALA A 53 16.88 -2.58 -10.88
CA ALA A 53 16.55 -3.16 -12.16
C ALA A 53 15.06 -2.98 -12.47
N LEU A 54 14.79 -2.64 -13.73
CA LEU A 54 13.47 -2.68 -14.34
C LEU A 54 13.36 -3.95 -15.18
N LEU A 55 12.32 -4.74 -14.93
CA LEU A 55 12.15 -6.07 -15.46
C LEU A 55 10.81 -6.24 -16.18
N THR A 56 10.81 -6.90 -17.33
CA THR A 56 9.58 -7.40 -17.96
C THR A 56 9.67 -8.91 -18.22
N PRO A 57 8.54 -9.62 -18.21
CA PRO A 57 8.53 -11.00 -18.70
C PRO A 57 8.89 -11.02 -20.20
N HIS A 58 9.52 -12.10 -20.65
CA HIS A 58 9.82 -12.29 -22.06
C HIS A 58 8.51 -12.35 -22.88
N PRO A 59 8.41 -11.62 -24.00
CA PRO A 59 7.28 -11.77 -24.91
C PRO A 59 7.15 -13.24 -25.33
N MET A 60 5.95 -13.81 -25.21
CA MET A 60 5.60 -15.16 -25.71
C MET A 60 6.21 -16.36 -24.94
N LYS A 61 6.54 -16.25 -23.65
CA LYS A 61 6.80 -17.43 -22.79
C LYS A 61 5.61 -17.74 -21.87
N GLU A 62 5.24 -19.02 -21.82
CA GLU A 62 4.20 -19.57 -20.95
C GLU A 62 4.56 -19.33 -19.46
N LEU A 63 3.64 -18.74 -18.68
CA LEU A 63 3.84 -18.38 -17.26
C LEU A 63 4.31 -19.53 -16.35
N ARG A 64 4.22 -20.78 -16.80
CA ARG A 64 4.53 -21.99 -16.03
C ARG A 64 6.01 -22.36 -16.06
N VAL A 65 6.81 -21.77 -16.96
CA VAL A 65 8.26 -21.99 -17.02
C VAL A 65 8.95 -20.80 -16.36
N LYS A 66 9.88 -21.05 -15.41
CA LYS A 66 10.74 -20.01 -14.82
C LYS A 66 11.54 -19.32 -15.94
N GLY A 67 10.95 -18.31 -16.57
CA GLY A 67 11.54 -17.56 -17.67
C GLY A 67 12.54 -16.54 -17.14
N THR A 68 13.59 -16.30 -17.92
CA THR A 68 14.52 -15.18 -17.70
C THR A 68 13.79 -13.85 -17.91
N TYR A 69 13.92 -12.93 -16.95
CA TYR A 69 13.41 -11.57 -17.07
C TYR A 69 14.27 -10.76 -18.05
N LEU A 70 13.64 -9.85 -18.79
CA LEU A 70 14.33 -8.85 -19.60
C LEU A 70 14.64 -7.62 -18.75
N HIS A 71 15.90 -7.19 -18.77
CA HIS A 71 16.34 -5.97 -18.11
C HIS A 71 16.20 -4.77 -19.04
N HIS A 72 15.76 -3.65 -18.47
CA HIS A 72 15.59 -2.39 -19.18
C HIS A 72 16.33 -1.26 -18.45
N LYS A 73 16.93 -0.35 -19.22
CA LYS A 73 17.50 0.89 -18.69
C LYS A 73 16.45 1.96 -18.45
N GLU A 74 15.42 1.98 -19.30
CA GLU A 74 14.25 2.82 -19.17
C GLU A 74 13.00 2.03 -19.56
N ILE A 75 11.86 2.34 -18.95
CA ILE A 75 10.55 1.84 -19.36
C ILE A 75 9.56 3.00 -19.40
N LYS A 76 8.86 3.15 -20.52
CA LYS A 76 7.77 4.13 -20.70
C LYS A 76 6.42 3.51 -20.43
N ALA A 77 5.50 4.30 -19.89
CA ALA A 77 4.11 3.91 -19.74
C ALA A 77 3.43 3.60 -21.10
N ALA A 78 2.33 2.85 -21.16
CA ALA A 78 1.61 2.19 -20.06
C ALA A 78 1.82 0.67 -20.09
N GLN A 79 2.48 0.12 -19.07
CA GLN A 79 2.75 -1.32 -18.98
C GLN A 79 2.95 -1.82 -17.54
N GLY A 80 2.68 -3.10 -17.34
CA GLY A 80 3.08 -3.81 -16.13
C GLY A 80 4.58 -4.08 -16.15
N ILE A 81 5.25 -3.74 -15.06
CA ILE A 81 6.70 -3.93 -14.90
C ILE A 81 6.97 -4.56 -13.54
N LYS A 82 8.12 -5.21 -13.44
CA LYS A 82 8.66 -5.67 -12.18
C LYS A 82 9.86 -4.81 -11.81
N ILE A 83 9.87 -4.28 -10.60
CA ILE A 83 10.97 -3.47 -10.07
C ILE A 83 11.73 -4.29 -9.02
N SER A 84 13.05 -4.29 -9.11
CA SER A 84 13.95 -4.76 -8.05
C SER A 84 14.64 -3.57 -7.40
N ALA A 85 14.61 -3.52 -6.09
CA ALA A 85 15.26 -2.51 -5.25
C ALA A 85 15.46 -3.07 -3.83
N GLN A 86 16.22 -2.36 -3.00
CA GLN A 86 16.39 -2.75 -1.59
C GLN A 86 15.18 -2.33 -0.75
N GLY A 87 14.83 -3.13 0.26
CA GLY A 87 13.75 -2.81 1.19
C GLY A 87 12.35 -2.96 0.61
N LEU A 88 12.19 -3.53 -0.60
CA LEU A 88 10.89 -3.74 -1.24
C LEU A 88 9.98 -4.72 -0.46
N GLU A 89 10.55 -5.53 0.43
CA GLU A 89 9.82 -6.29 1.45
C GLU A 89 9.06 -5.39 2.42
N HIS A 90 9.21 -4.06 2.30
CA HIS A 90 8.45 -3.03 3.02
C HIS A 90 7.41 -2.25 2.17
N ALA A 91 7.29 -2.50 0.85
CA ALA A 91 6.24 -1.95 -0.04
C ALA A 91 4.82 -2.53 0.15
N ILE A 92 3.77 -1.72 0.03
CA ILE A 92 2.37 -2.12 0.26
C ILE A 92 1.63 -2.18 -1.08
N ALA A 93 0.89 -3.27 -1.34
CA ALA A 93 0.04 -3.36 -2.52
C ALA A 93 -1.06 -2.30 -2.48
N GLY A 94 -1.34 -1.68 -3.62
CA GLY A 94 -2.30 -0.60 -3.81
C GLY A 94 -1.75 0.80 -3.59
N THR A 95 -0.52 0.96 -3.07
CA THR A 95 0.08 2.30 -2.89
C THR A 95 0.69 2.82 -4.18
N GLY A 96 0.69 4.15 -4.32
CA GLY A 96 1.45 4.85 -5.35
C GLY A 96 2.96 4.74 -5.15
N LEU A 97 3.70 4.89 -6.25
CA LEU A 97 5.13 5.14 -6.28
C LEU A 97 5.38 6.45 -7.01
N TYR A 98 6.21 7.30 -6.40
CA TYR A 98 6.68 8.58 -6.92
C TYR A 98 8.16 8.45 -7.23
N VAL A 99 8.64 9.16 -8.24
CA VAL A 99 10.07 9.30 -8.51
C VAL A 99 10.51 10.66 -7.99
N VAL A 100 11.66 10.68 -7.32
CA VAL A 100 12.31 11.91 -6.89
C VAL A 100 13.13 12.45 -8.05
N GLY A 101 12.73 13.61 -8.56
CA GLY A 101 13.48 14.38 -9.53
C GLY A 101 14.71 15.06 -8.93
N PRO A 102 15.62 15.57 -9.78
CA PRO A 102 16.86 16.20 -9.32
C PRO A 102 16.66 17.48 -8.49
N ASP A 103 15.53 18.17 -8.68
CA ASP A 103 15.18 19.41 -8.00
C ASP A 103 14.10 19.22 -6.92
N ASP A 104 13.67 17.99 -6.67
CA ASP A 104 12.60 17.68 -5.70
C ASP A 104 13.16 17.59 -4.28
N ASP A 105 12.40 18.11 -3.31
CA ASP A 105 12.65 17.83 -1.91
C ASP A 105 12.08 16.45 -1.57
N ILE A 106 12.95 15.54 -1.13
CA ILE A 106 12.58 14.18 -0.73
C ILE A 106 11.52 14.18 0.38
N GLU A 107 11.56 15.14 1.31
CA GLU A 107 10.58 15.20 2.39
C GLU A 107 9.19 15.58 1.87
N ASP A 108 9.10 16.51 0.92
CA ASP A 108 7.82 16.86 0.28
C ASP A 108 7.24 15.67 -0.49
N VAL A 109 8.07 14.94 -1.24
CA VAL A 109 7.65 13.74 -1.98
C VAL A 109 7.22 12.63 -1.02
N LYS A 110 7.89 12.48 0.11
CA LYS A 110 7.48 11.54 1.17
C LYS A 110 6.14 11.93 1.77
N GLU A 111 5.91 13.20 2.07
CA GLU A 111 4.63 13.68 2.59
C GLU A 111 3.50 13.37 1.61
N ALA A 112 3.69 13.67 0.32
CA ALA A 112 2.72 13.35 -0.73
C ALA A 112 2.45 11.84 -0.82
N ALA A 113 3.50 11.02 -0.77
CA ALA A 113 3.36 9.57 -0.78
C ALA A 113 2.63 9.03 0.46
N MET A 114 2.88 9.61 1.63
CA MET A 114 2.18 9.27 2.87
C MET A 114 0.71 9.68 2.81
N GLU A 115 0.40 10.82 2.20
CA GLU A 115 -0.98 11.26 1.99
C GLU A 115 -1.74 10.27 1.11
N ASP A 116 -1.15 9.82 0.01
CA ASP A 116 -1.75 8.80 -0.85
C ASP A 116 -1.79 7.41 -0.18
N MET A 117 -0.90 7.10 0.76
CA MET A 117 -1.05 5.92 1.61
C MET A 117 -2.22 6.01 2.58
N LYS A 118 -2.58 7.20 3.06
CA LYS A 118 -3.82 7.38 3.86
C LYS A 118 -5.05 7.04 3.01
N SER A 119 -4.97 7.27 1.68
CA SER A 119 -6.03 6.90 0.73
C SER A 119 -6.19 5.38 0.55
N VAL A 120 -5.14 4.58 0.83
CA VAL A 120 -5.22 3.11 0.83
C VAL A 120 -6.08 2.58 1.98
N GLY A 121 -6.45 3.42 2.95
CA GLY A 121 -7.45 3.12 3.97
C GLY A 121 -6.95 2.16 5.05
N THR A 122 -7.40 2.39 6.29
CA THR A 122 -7.06 1.52 7.42
C THR A 122 -7.70 0.15 7.24
N PRO A 123 -6.94 -0.96 7.22
CA PRO A 123 -7.50 -2.32 7.18
C PRO A 123 -8.23 -2.63 8.48
N ILE A 124 -9.42 -3.23 8.37
CA ILE A 124 -10.32 -3.52 9.47
C ILE A 124 -10.61 -5.02 9.53
N CYS A 125 -10.51 -5.58 10.72
CA CYS A 125 -10.87 -6.96 11.00
C CYS A 125 -11.64 -7.10 12.31
N ILE A 126 -12.19 -8.30 12.52
CA ILE A 126 -13.05 -8.64 13.66
C ILE A 126 -12.40 -9.72 14.50
N PRO A 127 -11.82 -9.38 15.68
CA PRO A 127 -11.07 -10.33 16.49
C PRO A 127 -11.91 -11.50 17.01
N GLN A 128 -13.17 -11.25 17.34
CA GLN A 128 -14.10 -12.26 17.89
C GLN A 128 -14.46 -13.35 16.88
N ARG A 129 -14.27 -13.09 15.58
CA ARG A 129 -14.61 -13.98 14.48
C ARG A 129 -13.33 -14.47 13.81
N GLU A 130 -12.39 -15.01 14.57
CA GLU A 130 -11.11 -15.52 14.04
C GLU A 130 -10.33 -14.48 13.20
N PHE A 131 -10.42 -13.20 13.56
CA PHE A 131 -9.78 -12.10 12.83
C PHE A 131 -10.21 -11.97 11.36
N ILE A 132 -11.47 -12.26 11.03
CA ILE A 132 -12.00 -12.03 9.68
C ILE A 132 -11.73 -10.58 9.25
N ASP A 133 -11.01 -10.44 8.14
CA ASP A 133 -10.85 -9.18 7.41
C ASP A 133 -12.13 -8.82 6.66
N ILE A 134 -12.56 -7.57 6.81
CA ILE A 134 -13.81 -7.07 6.22
C ILE A 134 -13.58 -5.92 5.23
N GLY A 135 -12.33 -5.50 5.05
CA GLY A 135 -11.94 -4.46 4.11
C GLY A 135 -11.21 -3.31 4.75
N ARG A 136 -11.25 -2.16 4.06
CA ARG A 136 -10.53 -0.94 4.44
C ARG A 136 -11.48 0.23 4.55
N ILE A 137 -11.16 1.17 5.45
CA ILE A 137 -11.90 2.43 5.55
C ILE A 137 -11.71 3.22 4.26
N ALA A 138 -12.80 3.42 3.52
CA ALA A 138 -12.84 4.22 2.30
C ALA A 138 -13.27 5.67 2.55
N SER A 139 -14.09 5.91 3.58
CA SER A 139 -14.46 7.27 4.01
C SER A 139 -14.92 7.29 5.46
N ILE A 140 -14.75 8.46 6.09
CA ILE A 140 -15.26 8.75 7.43
C ILE A 140 -16.12 10.00 7.34
N GLU A 141 -17.29 9.97 7.98
CA GLU A 141 -18.20 11.10 8.07
C GLU A 141 -18.57 11.40 9.52
N ASN A 142 -18.46 12.66 9.92
CA ASN A 142 -18.95 13.15 11.19
C ASN A 142 -20.11 14.09 10.94
N ASN A 143 -21.32 13.74 11.41
CA ASN A 143 -22.53 14.51 11.17
C ASN A 143 -22.76 14.84 9.67
N LYS A 144 -22.59 13.84 8.79
CA LYS A 144 -22.70 13.93 7.32
C LYS A 144 -21.65 14.83 6.63
N LYS A 145 -20.61 15.25 7.35
CA LYS A 145 -19.47 15.96 6.77
C LYS A 145 -18.31 15.00 6.63
N PRO A 146 -17.66 14.90 5.45
CA PRO A 146 -16.46 14.09 5.29
C PRO A 146 -15.35 14.63 6.20
N VAL A 147 -14.64 13.73 6.85
CA VAL A 147 -13.49 14.02 7.70
C VAL A 147 -12.40 12.99 7.43
N ASP A 148 -11.14 13.39 7.59
CA ASP A 148 -10.01 12.49 7.32
C ASP A 148 -9.69 11.59 8.52
N THR A 149 -10.02 12.05 9.73
CA THR A 149 -9.71 11.34 10.98
C THR A 149 -10.86 11.42 11.97
N ALA A 150 -10.95 10.39 12.81
CA ALA A 150 -11.85 10.35 13.97
C ALA A 150 -11.06 9.97 15.22
N LYS A 151 -11.35 10.64 16.33
CA LYS A 151 -10.68 10.44 17.63
C LYS A 151 -11.62 9.80 18.64
N LYS A 152 -11.03 9.23 19.69
CA LYS A 152 -11.74 8.62 20.82
C LYS A 152 -12.84 9.57 21.35
N GLY A 153 -14.04 9.02 21.53
CA GLY A 153 -15.22 9.75 22.01
C GLY A 153 -16.10 10.34 20.90
N GLN A 154 -15.62 10.38 19.65
CA GLN A 154 -16.43 10.78 18.51
C GLN A 154 -17.30 9.61 18.01
N LYS A 155 -18.53 9.92 17.59
CA LYS A 155 -19.39 8.99 16.86
C LYS A 155 -19.39 9.41 15.40
N VAL A 156 -18.88 8.54 14.54
CA VAL A 156 -18.73 8.78 13.10
C VAL A 156 -19.36 7.64 12.32
N ALA A 157 -19.75 7.92 11.08
CA ALA A 157 -20.06 6.88 10.10
C ALA A 157 -18.78 6.56 9.33
N ILE A 158 -18.52 5.27 9.10
CA ILE A 158 -17.39 4.82 8.28
C ILE A 158 -17.94 3.98 7.12
N LYS A 159 -17.38 4.18 5.93
CA LYS A 159 -17.60 3.29 4.79
C LYS A 159 -16.41 2.33 4.71
N ILE A 160 -16.69 1.04 4.72
CA ILE A 160 -15.67 -0.01 4.57
C ILE A 160 -15.85 -0.66 3.19
N VAL A 161 -14.74 -0.86 2.48
CA VAL A 161 -14.72 -1.49 1.15
C VAL A 161 -13.72 -2.64 1.14
N GLY A 162 -14.15 -3.81 0.67
CA GLY A 162 -13.28 -4.96 0.49
C GLY A 162 -12.27 -4.74 -0.63
N SER A 163 -11.00 -4.99 -0.33
CA SER A 163 -9.85 -4.82 -1.24
C SER A 163 -9.56 -6.06 -2.08
N ASN A 164 -10.18 -7.19 -1.74
CA ASN A 164 -10.07 -8.45 -2.47
C ASN A 164 -11.43 -9.18 -2.52
N PRO A 165 -11.58 -10.21 -3.39
CA PRO A 165 -12.85 -10.92 -3.54
C PRO A 165 -13.36 -11.58 -2.25
N GLU A 166 -12.48 -11.98 -1.34
CA GLU A 166 -12.89 -12.59 -0.07
C GLU A 166 -13.54 -11.56 0.86
N GLU A 167 -12.90 -10.40 1.03
CA GLU A 167 -13.43 -9.28 1.81
C GLU A 167 -14.74 -8.75 1.21
N GLN A 168 -14.85 -8.66 -0.11
CA GLN A 168 -16.05 -8.18 -0.82
C GLN A 168 -17.27 -9.10 -0.62
N GLN A 169 -17.06 -10.36 -0.27
CA GLN A 169 -18.14 -11.32 0.02
C GLN A 169 -18.57 -11.30 1.50
N LYS A 170 -17.83 -10.62 2.38
CA LYS A 170 -18.23 -10.47 3.78
C LYS A 170 -19.44 -9.53 3.85
N MET A 171 -20.43 -9.90 4.65
CA MET A 171 -21.75 -9.26 4.66
C MET A 171 -22.19 -9.05 6.10
N TYR A 172 -22.63 -7.81 6.39
CA TYR A 172 -23.28 -7.48 7.64
C TYR A 172 -24.57 -8.28 7.82
N GLY A 173 -24.83 -8.78 9.03
CA GLY A 173 -25.94 -9.67 9.38
C GLY A 173 -25.71 -11.14 9.03
N ARG A 174 -24.60 -11.48 8.34
CA ARG A 174 -24.26 -12.88 8.01
C ARG A 174 -22.88 -13.29 8.54
N HIS A 175 -21.87 -12.48 8.24
CA HIS A 175 -20.49 -12.74 8.65
C HIS A 175 -20.11 -11.96 9.91
N PHE A 176 -20.71 -10.80 10.10
CA PHE A 176 -20.54 -9.95 11.27
C PHE A 176 -21.80 -9.11 11.53
N ASP A 177 -21.93 -8.57 12.73
CA ASP A 177 -23.07 -7.77 13.17
C ASP A 177 -22.64 -6.59 14.08
N LEU A 178 -23.61 -5.98 14.78
CA LEU A 178 -23.37 -4.80 15.63
C LEU A 178 -22.67 -5.11 16.95
N GLU A 179 -22.66 -6.37 17.39
CA GLU A 179 -22.00 -6.78 18.63
C GLU A 179 -20.49 -7.01 18.43
N ASP A 180 -20.07 -7.17 17.18
CA ASP A 180 -18.68 -7.38 16.81
C ASP A 180 -17.85 -6.08 16.95
N GLU A 181 -16.71 -6.19 17.66
CA GLU A 181 -15.74 -5.10 17.75
C GLU A 181 -14.87 -5.04 16.49
N LEU A 182 -14.80 -3.87 15.87
CA LEU A 182 -13.91 -3.59 14.74
C LEU A 182 -12.57 -3.07 15.25
N VAL A 183 -11.47 -3.68 14.79
CA VAL A 183 -10.12 -3.19 15.10
C VAL A 183 -9.31 -2.99 13.83
N SER A 184 -8.28 -2.14 13.91
CA SER A 184 -7.31 -2.05 12.84
C SER A 184 -6.47 -3.33 12.78
N HIS A 185 -6.42 -3.97 11.61
CA HIS A 185 -5.57 -5.13 11.39
C HIS A 185 -4.13 -4.67 11.17
N ILE A 186 -3.33 -4.68 12.24
CA ILE A 186 -1.93 -4.26 12.21
C ILE A 186 -1.01 -5.46 11.99
N SER A 187 0.01 -5.30 11.15
CA SER A 187 1.05 -6.31 10.92
C SER A 187 2.35 -5.98 11.66
N ARG A 188 3.22 -6.98 11.86
CA ARG A 188 4.60 -6.79 12.38
C ARG A 188 5.31 -5.65 11.65
N ARG A 189 5.25 -5.71 10.33
CA ARG A 189 5.81 -4.71 9.42
C ARG A 189 5.29 -3.30 9.70
N SER A 190 3.97 -3.15 9.89
CA SER A 190 3.37 -1.84 10.21
C SER A 190 3.89 -1.31 11.55
N ILE A 191 4.03 -2.18 12.54
CA ILE A 191 4.59 -1.81 13.85
C ILE A 191 6.05 -1.35 13.72
N ASP A 192 6.85 -2.03 12.90
CA ASP A 192 8.26 -1.68 12.73
C ASP A 192 8.44 -0.35 11.97
N ILE A 193 7.57 -0.05 11.01
CA ILE A 193 7.49 1.26 10.35
C ILE A 193 7.11 2.35 11.37
N LEU A 194 6.10 2.11 12.21
CA LEU A 194 5.70 3.04 13.27
C LEU A 194 6.83 3.32 14.26
N LYS A 195 7.63 2.31 14.61
CA LYS A 195 8.78 2.49 15.51
C LYS A 195 9.91 3.27 14.88
N THR A 196 10.23 2.98 13.62
CA THR A 196 11.41 3.55 12.96
C THR A 196 11.16 5.00 12.55
N ASN A 197 9.93 5.30 12.10
CA ASN A 197 9.66 6.55 11.39
C ASN A 197 8.71 7.51 12.14
N TYR A 198 7.84 7.00 13.02
CA TYR A 198 6.73 7.79 13.61
C TYR A 198 6.62 7.64 15.12
N ARG A 199 7.67 7.14 15.79
CA ARG A 199 7.59 6.85 17.22
C ARG A 199 7.36 8.13 18.02
N ASP A 200 7.97 9.23 17.61
CA ASP A 200 7.90 10.50 18.31
C ASP A 200 6.58 11.25 18.04
N ASP A 201 5.89 10.94 16.94
CA ASP A 201 4.58 11.51 16.58
C ASP A 201 3.42 10.85 17.33
N LEU A 202 3.64 9.64 17.87
CA LEU A 202 2.62 8.89 18.59
C LEU A 202 2.56 9.31 20.06
N SER A 203 1.37 9.66 20.52
CA SER A 203 1.11 9.85 21.94
C SER A 203 1.31 8.54 22.72
N ILE A 204 1.51 8.66 24.04
CA ILE A 204 1.65 7.51 24.93
C ILE A 204 0.40 6.61 24.87
N GLU A 205 -0.80 7.18 24.70
CA GLU A 205 -2.03 6.40 24.59
C GLU A 205 -2.11 5.63 23.28
N GLU A 206 -1.75 6.24 22.16
CA GLU A 206 -1.70 5.58 20.85
C GLU A 206 -0.66 4.46 20.84
N TRP A 207 0.52 4.69 21.44
CA TRP A 207 1.53 3.65 21.56
C TRP A 207 1.05 2.47 22.43
N LYS A 208 0.35 2.74 23.54
CA LYS A 208 -0.28 1.68 24.34
C LYS A 208 -1.31 0.88 23.54
N LEU A 209 -2.07 1.53 22.67
CA LEU A 209 -3.00 0.85 21.77
C LEU A 209 -2.27 -0.06 20.78
N VAL A 210 -1.17 0.41 20.17
CA VAL A 210 -0.32 -0.41 19.29
C VAL A 210 0.21 -1.64 20.02
N VAL A 211 0.66 -1.50 21.27
CA VAL A 211 1.11 -2.64 22.10
C VAL A 211 -0.03 -3.62 22.41
N LYS A 212 -1.23 -3.11 22.71
CA LYS A 212 -2.43 -3.94 22.92
C LYS A 212 -2.77 -4.73 21.66
N LEU A 213 -2.77 -4.09 20.48
CA LEU A 213 -3.01 -4.75 19.20
C LEU A 213 -1.92 -5.78 18.90
N LYS A 214 -0.64 -5.46 19.12
CA LYS A 214 0.48 -6.43 18.99
C LYS A 214 0.20 -7.70 19.79
N SER A 215 -0.23 -7.55 21.04
CA SER A 215 -0.56 -8.68 21.91
C SER A 215 -1.80 -9.45 21.42
N LEU A 216 -2.83 -8.74 20.96
CA LEU A 216 -4.07 -9.33 20.45
C LEU A 216 -3.80 -10.23 19.24
N PHE A 217 -3.01 -9.76 18.28
CA PHE A 217 -2.63 -10.49 17.08
C PHE A 217 -1.49 -11.49 17.29
N LYS A 218 -0.98 -11.64 18.52
CA LYS A 218 0.16 -12.53 18.86
C LYS A 218 1.39 -12.30 17.96
N ILE A 219 1.61 -11.06 17.57
CA ILE A 219 2.72 -10.68 16.69
C ILE A 219 4.02 -10.80 17.48
N GLN A 220 4.92 -11.70 17.08
CA GLN A 220 6.19 -11.95 17.78
C GLN A 220 7.15 -10.80 17.61
#